data_AF-A0A7X9AQJ9-F1
#
_entry.id   AF-A0A7X9AQJ9-F1
#
_cell.length_a   1.000
_cell.length_b   1.000
_cell.length_c   1.000
_cell.angle_alpha   90.00
_cell.angle_beta   90.00
_cell.angle_gamma   90.00
#
_symmetry.space_group_name_H-M   'P 1'
#
loop_
_entity.id
_entity.type
_entity.pdbx_description
1 polymer ?
#
loop_
_entity_poly.entity_id
_entity_poly.type
_entity_poly.pdbx_seq_one_letter_code
_entity_poly.pdbx_strand_id
1 'polypeptide(L)'
;MPDHEKERWFCLLSLADCYHFGSLWQLREDLLKRRFFGYEATSTHRGHPGVSISRTKLNSLHDTVLMLIGSSRRRNRAFAVTGVSRNSPPGKKTFFQTLRPVSVLPEHFFPPDGAASEVERNDYKPHLTETEKADLKKMLLEKGEQR
;
A
#
# COMPACT_ATOMS: atom_id res chain seq x y z
N MET A 1 17.76 6.93 14.10
CA MET A 1 16.90 8.14 14.14
C MET A 1 16.38 8.39 15.56
N PRO A 2 16.71 9.55 16.17
CA PRO A 2 16.15 10.02 17.44
C PRO A 2 14.62 10.18 17.39
N ASP A 3 13.94 10.11 18.54
CA ASP A 3 12.47 10.13 18.60
C ASP A 3 11.84 11.43 18.06
N HIS A 4 12.48 12.58 18.29
CA HIS A 4 12.03 13.87 17.77
C HIS A 4 12.07 13.97 16.24
N GLU A 5 13.00 13.27 15.58
CA GLU A 5 13.03 13.21 14.12
C GLU A 5 11.91 12.33 13.58
N LYS A 6 11.58 11.22 14.26
CA LYS A 6 10.44 10.36 13.90
C LYS A 6 9.13 11.12 13.97
N GLU A 7 8.92 11.90 15.04
CA GLU A 7 7.74 12.76 15.19
C GLU A 7 7.66 13.81 14.07
N ARG A 8 8.78 14.41 13.69
CA ARG A 8 8.82 15.37 12.58
C ARG A 8 8.42 14.73 11.24
N TRP A 9 8.93 13.54 10.94
CA TRP A 9 8.54 12.80 9.73
C TRP A 9 7.09 12.34 9.76
N PHE A 10 6.58 11.95 10.93
CA PHE A 10 5.17 11.64 11.12
C PHE A 10 4.26 12.84 10.87
N CYS A 11 4.63 14.02 11.37
CA CYS A 11 3.90 15.26 11.10
C CYS A 11 3.87 15.56 9.60
N LEU A 12 4.99 15.37 8.89
CA LEU A 12 5.05 15.55 7.44
C LEU A 12 4.17 14.55 6.69
N LEU A 13 4.21 13.27 7.07
CA LEU A 13 3.36 12.23 6.49
C LEU A 13 1.87 12.57 6.68
N SER A 14 1.51 13.00 7.88
CA SER A 14 0.14 13.35 8.28
C SER A 14 -0.35 14.64 7.62
N LEU A 15 0.53 15.61 7.39
CA LEU A 15 0.20 16.86 6.69
C LEU A 15 0.06 16.66 5.18
N ALA A 16 0.95 15.85 4.58
CA ALA A 16 0.92 15.59 3.14
C ALA A 16 -0.25 14.67 2.73
N ASP A 17 -0.85 13.96 3.68
CA ASP A 17 -2.05 13.13 3.51
C ASP A 17 -1.98 12.08 2.40
N CYS A 18 -0.75 11.72 2.03
CA CYS A 18 -0.49 10.92 0.83
C CYS A 18 -0.87 9.44 1.01
N TYR A 19 -1.18 8.98 2.23
CA TYR A 19 -1.43 7.58 2.56
C TYR A 19 -2.92 7.21 2.61
N HIS A 20 -3.81 8.14 2.24
CA HIS A 20 -5.25 7.96 2.31
C HIS A 20 -5.81 6.97 1.29
N PHE A 21 -7.10 6.66 1.44
CA PHE A 21 -7.82 5.69 0.63
C PHE A 21 -7.57 5.87 -0.88
N GLY A 22 -7.08 4.81 -1.53
CA GLY A 22 -6.77 4.80 -2.95
C GLY A 22 -5.41 5.38 -3.33
N SER A 23 -4.58 5.80 -2.38
CA SER A 23 -3.17 6.10 -2.67
C SER A 23 -2.43 4.82 -3.08
N LEU A 24 -1.62 4.91 -4.12
CA LEU A 24 -0.82 3.83 -4.67
C LEU A 24 0.65 3.98 -4.29
N TRP A 25 1.23 2.86 -3.88
CA TRP A 25 2.60 2.77 -3.36
C TRP A 25 3.31 1.58 -4.00
N GLN A 26 4.63 1.55 -3.85
CA GLN A 26 5.47 0.42 -4.14
C GLN A 26 6.03 -0.11 -2.82
N LEU A 27 5.64 -1.33 -2.47
CA LEU A 27 6.05 -2.02 -1.24
C LEU A 27 7.27 -2.89 -1.55
N ARG A 28 8.38 -2.67 -0.85
CA ARG A 28 9.56 -3.52 -0.99
C ARG A 28 9.29 -4.91 -0.47
N GLU A 29 9.94 -5.89 -1.08
CA GLU A 29 9.76 -7.29 -0.72
C GLU A 29 10.15 -7.60 0.73
N ASP A 30 11.23 -6.98 1.23
CA ASP A 30 11.70 -7.16 2.60
C ASP A 30 10.61 -6.81 3.63
N LEU A 31 9.84 -5.74 3.38
CA LEU A 31 8.70 -5.37 4.21
C LEU A 31 7.62 -6.45 4.19
N LEU A 32 7.29 -6.98 3.00
CA LEU A 32 6.26 -8.00 2.86
C LEU A 32 6.66 -9.31 3.54
N LYS A 33 7.92 -9.73 3.42
CA LYS A 33 8.47 -10.90 4.12
C LYS A 33 8.31 -10.77 5.65
N ARG A 34 8.46 -9.56 6.20
CA ARG A 34 8.34 -9.32 7.65
C ARG A 34 6.91 -9.09 8.14
N ARG A 35 6.04 -8.48 7.32
CA ARG A 35 4.71 -8.00 7.76
C ARG A 35 3.52 -8.76 7.19
N PHE A 36 3.69 -9.49 6.10
CA PHE A 36 2.61 -10.23 5.47
C PHE A 36 2.69 -11.72 5.80
N PHE A 37 1.77 -12.19 6.66
CA PHE A 37 1.77 -13.58 7.09
C PHE A 37 1.54 -14.55 5.92
N GLY A 38 2.44 -15.52 5.76
CA GLY A 38 2.42 -16.48 4.65
C GLY A 38 3.00 -15.93 3.35
N TYR A 39 3.74 -14.82 3.38
CA TYR A 39 4.55 -14.39 2.24
C TYR A 39 5.63 -15.44 1.95
N GLU A 40 5.95 -15.62 0.68
CA GLU A 40 6.96 -16.57 0.24
C GLU A 40 8.37 -16.05 0.55
N ALA A 41 9.05 -16.69 1.51
CA ALA A 41 10.37 -16.28 1.96
C ALA A 41 11.45 -16.39 0.85
N THR A 42 11.27 -17.33 -0.07
CA THR A 42 12.17 -17.60 -1.21
C THR A 42 11.93 -16.69 -2.41
N SER A 43 10.93 -15.81 -2.34
CA SER A 43 10.66 -14.88 -3.44
C SER A 43 11.83 -13.90 -3.64
N THR A 44 12.07 -13.53 -4.90
CA THR A 44 13.17 -12.65 -5.33
C THR A 44 12.66 -11.41 -6.06
N HIS A 45 11.38 -11.08 -5.88
CA HIS A 45 10.78 -9.90 -6.49
C HIS A 45 11.33 -8.64 -5.84
N ARG A 46 11.52 -7.56 -6.61
CA ARG A 46 11.95 -6.28 -6.02
C ARG A 46 10.90 -5.69 -5.07
N GLY A 47 9.63 -5.96 -5.34
CA GLY A 47 8.51 -5.47 -4.54
C GLY A 47 7.18 -5.60 -5.28
N HIS A 48 6.12 -5.10 -4.65
CA HIS A 48 4.76 -5.18 -5.16
C HIS A 48 4.06 -3.83 -5.10
N PRO A 49 3.15 -3.53 -6.04
CA PRO A 49 2.25 -2.40 -5.86
C PRO A 49 1.40 -2.57 -4.60
N GLY A 50 1.25 -1.52 -3.81
CA GLY A 50 0.33 -1.43 -2.67
C GLY A 50 -0.76 -0.40 -2.96
N VAL A 51 -1.99 -0.66 -2.50
CA VAL A 51 -3.05 0.35 -2.49
C VAL A 51 -3.57 0.54 -1.07
N SER A 52 -3.57 1.77 -0.58
CA SER A 52 -4.09 2.06 0.75
C SER A 52 -5.61 1.92 0.77
N ILE A 53 -6.10 1.25 1.81
CA ILE A 53 -7.53 1.18 2.14
C ILE A 53 -7.85 1.94 3.43
N SER A 54 -6.87 2.69 3.96
CA SER A 54 -7.01 3.44 5.20
C SER A 54 -7.94 4.64 4.99
N ARG A 55 -8.92 4.79 5.88
CA ARG A 55 -9.88 5.91 5.87
C ARG A 55 -9.68 6.87 7.04
N THR A 56 -8.87 6.46 8.00
CA THR A 56 -8.58 7.22 9.21
C THR A 56 -7.24 7.92 9.06
N LYS A 57 -7.13 9.10 9.67
CA LYS A 57 -5.86 9.76 9.88
C LYS A 57 -5.05 8.98 10.91
N LEU A 58 -3.74 9.00 10.75
CA LEU A 58 -2.81 8.52 11.76
C LEU A 58 -2.74 9.57 12.87
N ASN A 59 -2.85 9.12 14.11
CA ASN A 59 -2.74 9.92 15.33
C ASN A 59 -1.44 9.62 16.09
N SER A 60 -0.80 8.49 15.79
CA SER A 60 0.45 8.07 16.42
C SER A 60 1.41 7.40 15.46
N LEU A 61 2.69 7.32 15.85
CA LEU A 61 3.73 6.54 15.15
C LEU A 61 3.45 5.02 15.14
N HIS A 62 2.58 4.54 16.01
CA HIS A 62 2.20 3.13 16.10
C HIS A 62 0.97 2.79 15.26
N ASP A 63 0.28 3.81 14.74
CA ASP A 63 -0.87 3.60 13.88
C ASP A 63 -0.41 3.00 12.56
N THR A 64 -1.22 2.11 12.01
CA THR A 64 -0.89 1.40 10.77
C THR A 64 -1.72 1.89 9.60
N VAL A 65 -1.08 2.10 8.46
CA VAL A 65 -1.73 2.22 7.16
C VAL A 65 -1.98 0.81 6.62
N LEU A 66 -3.25 0.44 6.45
CA LEU A 66 -3.63 -0.83 5.83
C LEU A 66 -3.56 -0.71 4.30
N MET A 67 -2.84 -1.64 3.68
CA MET A 67 -2.69 -1.69 2.23
C MET A 67 -3.05 -3.07 1.66
N LEU A 68 -3.67 -3.10 0.48
CA LEU A 68 -3.81 -4.34 -0.30
C LEU A 68 -2.58 -4.52 -1.19
N ILE A 69 -2.15 -5.78 -1.35
CA ILE A 69 -0.98 -6.13 -2.16
C ILE A 69 -1.42 -6.47 -3.58
N GLY A 70 -0.78 -5.82 -4.55
CA GLY A 70 -0.96 -5.99 -5.97
C GLY A 70 -0.15 -7.15 -6.54
N SER A 71 -0.71 -7.83 -7.52
CA SER A 71 -0.07 -8.92 -8.24
C SER A 71 -0.50 -8.95 -9.70
N SER A 72 0.31 -9.58 -10.55
CA SER A 72 0.00 -9.75 -11.98
C SER A 72 -1.06 -10.82 -12.26
N ARG A 73 -1.36 -11.67 -11.27
CA ARG A 73 -2.32 -12.78 -11.38
C ARG A 73 -3.52 -12.52 -10.50
N ARG A 74 -4.72 -12.67 -11.05
CA ARG A 74 -5.95 -12.62 -10.25
C ARG A 74 -5.98 -13.82 -9.30
N ARG A 75 -6.07 -13.57 -7.99
CA ARG A 75 -6.35 -14.59 -6.98
C ARG A 75 -7.62 -14.20 -6.24
N ASN A 76 -8.55 -15.14 -6.08
CA ASN A 76 -9.83 -14.94 -5.41
C ASN A 76 -10.58 -13.70 -5.95
N ARG A 77 -11.41 -13.08 -5.09
CA ARG A 77 -12.03 -11.78 -5.34
C ARG A 77 -10.98 -10.67 -5.19
N ALA A 78 -10.62 -10.04 -6.31
CA ALA A 78 -9.57 -9.04 -6.37
C ALA A 78 -10.05 -7.79 -7.11
N PHE A 79 -9.55 -6.63 -6.67
CA PHE A 79 -9.72 -5.36 -7.33
C PHE A 79 -8.70 -5.21 -8.44
N ALA A 80 -9.15 -4.84 -9.64
CA ALA A 80 -8.27 -4.77 -10.81
C ALA A 80 -8.07 -3.31 -11.23
N VAL A 81 -6.82 -2.92 -11.43
CA VAL A 81 -6.44 -1.58 -11.86
C VAL A 81 -5.46 -1.66 -13.01
N THR A 82 -5.58 -0.78 -14.00
CA THR A 82 -4.62 -0.66 -15.10
C THR A 82 -3.70 0.54 -14.87
N GLY A 83 -2.56 0.56 -15.57
CA GLY A 83 -1.63 1.70 -15.51
C GLY A 83 -0.94 1.88 -14.17
N VAL A 84 -0.73 0.81 -13.39
CA VAL A 84 -0.04 0.88 -12.09
C VAL A 84 1.48 1.04 -12.24
N SER A 85 2.06 0.60 -13.35
CA SER A 85 3.50 0.73 -13.60
C SER A 85 3.76 1.27 -14.99
N ARG A 86 4.76 2.16 -15.12
CA ARG A 86 5.11 2.88 -16.36
C ARG A 86 5.28 1.97 -17.58
N ASN A 87 5.88 0.80 -17.38
CA ASN A 87 6.21 -0.14 -18.46
C ASN A 87 5.14 -1.24 -18.63
N SER A 88 3.96 -1.09 -18.03
CA SER A 88 2.88 -2.06 -18.22
C SER A 88 2.26 -1.88 -19.61
N PRO A 89 2.09 -2.96 -20.39
CA PRO A 89 1.31 -2.92 -21.62
C PRO A 89 -0.08 -2.30 -21.39
N PRO A 90 -0.63 -1.57 -22.38
CA PRO A 90 -2.00 -1.08 -22.31
C PRO A 90 -2.98 -2.20 -21.96
N GLY A 91 -3.90 -1.94 -21.02
CA GLY A 91 -4.87 -2.93 -20.56
C GLY A 91 -4.33 -4.00 -19.60
N LYS A 92 -3.02 -4.07 -19.32
CA LYS A 92 -2.48 -4.97 -18.29
C LYS A 92 -3.03 -4.57 -16.92
N LYS A 93 -3.72 -5.51 -16.29
CA LYS A 93 -4.34 -5.35 -14.98
C LYS A 93 -3.37 -5.77 -13.87
N THR A 94 -3.33 -4.97 -12.82
CA THR A 94 -2.78 -5.31 -11.51
C THR A 94 -3.96 -5.67 -10.60
N PHE A 95 -3.88 -6.83 -9.98
CA PHE A 95 -4.93 -7.36 -9.11
C PHE A 95 -4.52 -7.22 -7.65
N PHE A 96 -5.29 -6.44 -6.91
CA PHE A 96 -5.14 -6.23 -5.48
C PHE A 96 -6.03 -7.20 -4.70
N GLN A 97 -5.41 -8.05 -3.90
CA GLN A 97 -6.13 -9.03 -3.09
C GLN A 97 -6.74 -8.34 -1.88
N THR A 98 -8.04 -8.54 -1.67
CA THR A 98 -8.78 -7.96 -0.54
C THR A 98 -8.63 -8.73 0.77
N LEU A 99 -8.12 -9.95 0.67
CA LEU A 99 -7.91 -10.84 1.80
C LEU A 99 -6.56 -10.50 2.41
N ARG A 100 -6.55 -10.20 3.72
CA ARG A 100 -5.37 -9.90 4.53
C ARG A 100 -4.62 -8.64 4.03
N PRO A 101 -5.10 -7.43 4.33
CA PRO A 101 -4.28 -6.25 4.10
C PRO A 101 -2.96 -6.36 4.87
N VAL A 102 -1.88 -5.82 4.31
CA VAL A 102 -0.62 -5.64 5.03
C VAL A 102 -0.69 -4.36 5.86
N SER A 103 -0.18 -4.44 7.09
CA SER A 103 -0.09 -3.29 7.99
C SER A 103 1.27 -2.61 7.84
N VAL A 104 1.25 -1.32 7.49
CA VAL A 104 2.44 -0.52 7.24
C VAL A 104 2.52 0.58 8.29
N LEU A 105 3.65 0.70 8.98
CA LEU A 105 3.92 1.79 9.92
C LEU A 105 4.52 3.02 9.24
N PRO A 106 4.37 4.23 9.84
CA PRO A 106 5.00 5.47 9.39
C PRO A 106 6.50 5.35 9.11
N GLU A 107 7.23 4.62 9.94
CA GLU A 107 8.69 4.41 9.79
C GLU A 107 9.08 3.71 8.47
N HIS A 108 8.18 2.93 7.86
CA HIS A 108 8.49 2.26 6.60
C HIS A 108 8.44 3.23 5.40
N PHE A 109 7.79 4.39 5.54
CA PHE A 109 7.80 5.45 4.54
C PHE A 109 9.08 6.28 4.62
N PHE A 110 9.62 6.45 5.82
CA PHE A 110 10.81 7.24 6.12
C PHE A 110 11.73 6.46 7.06
N PRO A 111 12.57 5.58 6.52
CA PRO A 111 13.42 4.74 7.35
C PRO A 111 14.49 5.59 8.06
N PRO A 112 14.94 5.15 9.24
CA PRO A 112 16.01 5.80 9.95
C PRO A 112 17.34 5.73 9.18
N ASP A 113 18.18 6.73 9.40
CA ASP A 113 19.64 6.67 9.15
C ASP A 113 20.05 6.50 7.68
N GLY A 114 19.28 7.09 6.75
CA GLY A 114 19.61 7.13 5.32
C GLY A 114 19.42 5.80 4.58
N ALA A 115 18.83 4.80 5.22
CA ALA A 115 18.42 3.58 4.55
C ALA A 115 17.37 3.86 3.46
N ALA A 116 17.26 2.97 2.47
CA ALA A 116 16.25 3.10 1.42
C ALA A 116 14.85 2.80 1.96
N SER A 117 13.87 3.64 1.62
CA SER A 117 12.47 3.48 2.06
C SER A 117 11.90 2.13 1.63
N GLU A 118 11.04 1.56 2.48
CA GLU A 118 10.38 0.29 2.19
C GLU A 118 9.01 0.48 1.53
N VAL A 119 8.50 1.71 1.58
CA VAL A 119 7.23 2.12 1.00
C VAL A 119 7.48 3.36 0.18
N GLU A 120 7.65 3.15 -1.12
CA GLU A 120 7.97 4.20 -2.07
C GLU A 120 6.68 4.69 -2.75
N ARG A 121 6.59 5.99 -3.02
CA ARG A 121 5.44 6.53 -3.75
C ARG A 121 5.38 5.92 -5.15
N ASN A 122 4.18 5.61 -5.63
CA ASN A 122 4.05 5.24 -7.04
C ASN A 122 4.14 6.50 -7.90
N ASP A 123 5.32 6.78 -8.46
CA ASP A 123 5.57 8.00 -9.23
C ASP A 123 4.78 8.08 -10.53
N TYR A 124 4.40 6.93 -11.10
CA TYR A 124 3.67 6.88 -12.36
C TYR A 124 2.17 7.10 -12.18
N LYS A 125 1.60 6.43 -11.17
CA LYS A 125 0.18 6.54 -10.82
C LYS A 125 0.08 6.62 -9.30
N PRO A 126 0.17 7.82 -8.70
CA PRO A 126 0.21 7.98 -7.24
C PRO A 126 -1.14 7.71 -6.58
N HIS A 127 -2.25 7.81 -7.32
CA HIS A 127 -3.59 7.58 -6.82
C HIS A 127 -4.44 6.81 -7.83
N LEU A 128 -5.40 6.05 -7.31
CA LEU A 128 -6.53 5.57 -8.09
C LEU A 128 -7.35 6.74 -8.64
N THR A 129 -7.98 6.53 -9.79
CA THR A 129 -9.01 7.44 -10.29
C THR A 129 -10.26 7.38 -9.40
N GLU A 130 -11.15 8.37 -9.49
CA GLU A 130 -12.38 8.38 -8.69
C GLU A 130 -13.28 7.17 -9.00
N THR A 131 -13.36 6.74 -10.26
CA THR A 131 -14.07 5.52 -10.66
C THR A 131 -13.46 4.28 -10.01
N GLU A 132 -12.13 4.15 -10.03
CA GLU A 132 -11.41 3.06 -9.39
C GLU A 132 -11.58 3.05 -7.87
N LYS A 133 -11.59 4.23 -7.23
CA LYS A 133 -11.89 4.37 -5.80
C LYS A 133 -13.31 3.91 -5.48
N ALA A 134 -14.29 4.27 -6.30
CA ALA A 134 -15.68 3.84 -6.12
C ALA A 134 -15.81 2.31 -6.22
N ASP A 135 -15.15 1.70 -7.21
CA ASP A 135 -15.12 0.24 -7.38
C ASP A 135 -14.45 -0.47 -6.20
N LEU A 136 -13.31 0.05 -5.73
CA LEU A 136 -12.62 -0.45 -4.54
C LEU A 136 -13.53 -0.34 -3.30
N LYS A 137 -14.22 0.80 -3.12
CA LYS A 137 -15.13 1.03 -2.00
C LYS A 137 -16.28 0.02 -2.03
N LYS A 138 -16.92 -0.18 -3.18
CA LYS A 138 -18.00 -1.16 -3.36
C LYS A 138 -17.54 -2.57 -3.00
N MET A 139 -16.39 -2.99 -3.54
CA MET A 139 -15.86 -4.33 -3.28
C MET A 139 -15.49 -4.54 -1.79
N LEU A 140 -15.03 -3.52 -1.08
CA LEU A 140 -14.75 -3.61 0.36
C LEU A 140 -16.02 -3.69 1.22
N LEU A 141 -17.10 -2.98 0.82
CA LEU A 141 -18.39 -3.02 1.54
C LEU A 141 -19.05 -4.38 1.46
N GLU A 142 -19.07 -5.00 0.28
CA GLU A 142 -19.64 -6.35 0.09
C GLU A 142 -18.93 -7.44 0.92
N LYS A 143 -17.71 -7.18 1.41
CA LYS A 143 -16.99 -8.07 2.33
C LYS A 143 -17.37 -7.83 3.80
N GLY A 144 -17.78 -6.61 4.14
CA GLY A 144 -18.25 -6.26 5.48
C GLY A 144 -19.62 -6.86 5.80
N GLU A 145 -20.47 -7.01 4.79
CA GLU A 145 -21.84 -7.56 4.90
C GLU A 145 -21.89 -9.10 5.00
N GLN A 146 -20.78 -9.79 4.70
CA GLN A 146 -20.68 -11.27 4.78
C GLN A 146 -20.04 -11.77 6.08
N ARG A 147 -19.99 -10.93 7.13
CA ARG A 147 -19.51 -11.27 8.47
C ARG A 147 -20.62 -11.07 9.49
#